data_AF-A0A6B3CQV8-F1
#
_entry.id   AF-A0A6B3CQV8-F1
#
_cell.length_a   1.000
_cell.length_b   1.000
_cell.length_c   1.000
_cell.angle_alpha   90.00
_cell.angle_beta   90.00
_cell.angle_gamma   90.00
#
_symmetry.space_group_name_H-M   'P 1'
#
loop_
_entity.id
_entity.type
_entity.pdbx_description
1 polymer ?
#
loop_
_entity_poly.entity_id
_entity_poly.type
_entity_poly.pdbx_seq_one_letter_code
_entity_poly.pdbx_strand_id
1 'polypeptide(L)' 'APFSAYRTCSVLPTRFLPVEHAVRVILDQIEADPAALEQVTDRSGREGMTVPPSVADRISYVYYAGH' A
#
# COMPACT_ATOMS: atom_id res chain seq x y z
N ALA A 1 -0.33 19.46 9.32
CA ALA A 1 0.47 18.53 8.47
C ALA A 1 -0.48 17.53 7.84
N PRO A 2 -0.32 17.20 6.54
CA PRO A 2 -1.16 16.18 5.91
C PRO A 2 -0.80 14.78 6.42
N PHE A 3 -1.80 13.90 6.50
CA PHE A 3 -1.63 12.48 6.76
C PHE A 3 -0.78 11.85 5.65
N SER A 4 0.42 11.34 5.96
CA SER A 4 1.30 10.67 4.99
C SER A 4 1.53 9.22 5.40
N ALA A 5 0.60 8.36 5.01
CA ALA A 5 0.76 6.91 5.14
C ALA A 5 1.55 6.37 3.95
N TYR A 6 2.85 6.12 4.14
CA TYR A 6 3.70 5.51 3.11
C TYR A 6 3.50 4.00 2.97
N ARG A 7 3.08 3.36 4.05
CA ARG A 7 2.67 1.95 4.09
C ARG A 7 1.44 1.83 4.96
N THR A 8 0.56 0.90 4.60
CA THR A 8 -0.65 0.59 5.35
C THR A 8 -0.66 -0.89 5.67
N CYS A 9 -1.03 -1.25 6.90
CA CYS A 9 -1.21 -2.64 7.32
C CYS A 9 -2.61 -2.85 7.89
N SER A 10 -3.32 -3.86 7.40
CA SER A 10 -4.68 -4.21 7.86
C SER A 10 -4.73 -5.66 8.36
N VAL A 11 -5.47 -5.91 9.44
CA VAL A 11 -5.67 -7.25 10.01
C VAL A 11 -7.07 -7.74 9.64
N LEU A 12 -7.16 -8.82 8.87
CA LEU A 12 -8.41 -9.29 8.26
C LEU A 12 -8.63 -10.79 8.49
N PRO A 13 -9.89 -11.25 8.61
CA PRO A 13 -10.18 -12.68 8.57
C PRO A 13 -9.78 -13.33 7.23
N THR A 14 -9.35 -14.58 7.23
CA THR A 14 -8.91 -15.34 6.03
C THR A 14 -9.95 -15.42 4.91
N ARG A 15 -11.25 -15.27 5.21
CA ARG A 15 -12.32 -15.18 4.18
C ARG A 15 -12.15 -14.02 3.19
N PHE A 16 -11.28 -13.05 3.50
CA PHE A 16 -10.98 -11.90 2.63
C PHE A 16 -9.82 -12.15 1.66
N LEU A 17 -9.22 -13.34 1.63
CA LEU A 17 -8.18 -13.66 0.64
C LEU A 17 -8.63 -13.43 -0.82
N PRO A 18 -9.85 -13.82 -1.25
CA PRO A 18 -10.31 -13.52 -2.62
C PRO A 18 -10.45 -12.01 -2.89
N VAL A 19 -10.80 -11.24 -1.85
CA VAL A 19 -10.94 -9.78 -1.94
C VAL A 19 -9.58 -9.13 -2.10
N GLU A 20 -8.54 -9.63 -1.43
CA GLU A 20 -7.19 -9.07 -1.56
C GLU A 20 -6.60 -9.26 -2.95
N HIS A 21 -6.81 -10.42 -3.56
CA HIS A 21 -6.40 -10.63 -4.94
C HIS A 21 -7.07 -9.61 -5.87
N ALA A 22 -8.37 -9.36 -5.70
CA ALA A 22 -9.07 -8.34 -6.48
C ALA A 22 -8.54 -6.92 -6.24
N VAL A 23 -8.25 -6.57 -4.98
CA VAL A 23 -7.66 -5.27 -4.62
C VAL A 23 -6.30 -5.07 -5.29
N ARG A 24 -5.41 -6.09 -5.25
CA ARG A 24 -4.11 -6.02 -5.92
C ARG A 24 -4.26 -5.81 -7.42
N VAL A 25 -5.12 -6.58 -8.08
CA VAL A 25 -5.38 -6.44 -9.53
C VAL A 25 -5.87 -5.04 -9.86
N ILE A 26 -6.80 -4.48 -9.07
CA ILE A 26 -7.31 -3.13 -9.30
C ILE A 26 -6.21 -2.08 -9.13
N LEU A 27 -5.43 -2.15 -8.05
CA LEU A 27 -4.37 -1.18 -7.78
C LEU A 27 -3.21 -1.26 -8.77
N ASP A 28 -2.94 -2.43 -9.34
CA ASP A 28 -1.93 -2.63 -10.36
C ASP A 28 -2.30 -1.94 -11.69
N GLN A 29 -3.59 -1.75 -11.95
CA GLN A 29 -4.08 -1.01 -13.12
C GLN A 29 -4.13 0.51 -12.90
N ILE A 30 -3.82 1.00 -11.69
CA ILE A 30 -3.83 2.43 -11.41
C ILE A 30 -2.45 3.00 -11.71
N GLU A 31 -2.38 3.81 -12.78
CA GLU A 31 -1.22 4.65 -13.03
C GLU A 31 -1.31 5.89 -12.12
N ALA A 32 -0.49 5.91 -11.06
CA ALA A 32 -0.35 7.07 -10.19
C ALA A 32 0.53 8.14 -10.86
N ASP A 33 0.21 9.42 -10.62
CA ASP A 33 0.98 10.54 -11.15
C ASP A 33 2.48 10.40 -10.78
N PRO A 34 3.38 10.30 -11.77
CA PRO A 34 4.82 10.15 -11.53
C PRO A 34 5.40 11.25 -10.65
N ALA A 35 4.95 12.51 -10.79
CA ALA A 35 5.44 13.62 -10.00
C ALA A 35 5.03 13.48 -8.52
N ALA A 36 3.82 12.95 -8.27
CA ALA A 36 3.38 12.65 -6.91
C ALA A 36 4.16 11.48 -6.30
N LEU A 37 4.52 10.46 -7.10
CA LEU A 37 5.34 9.34 -6.64
C LEU A 37 6.76 9.77 -6.30
N GLU A 38 7.37 10.65 -7.11
CA GLU A 38 8.67 11.25 -6.83
C GLU A 38 8.65 12.07 -5.55
N GLN A 39 7.63 12.91 -5.37
CA GLN A 39 7.48 13.71 -4.15
C GLN A 39 7.37 12.83 -2.89
N VAL A 40 6.60 11.75 -2.96
CA VAL A 40 6.47 10.77 -1.87
C VAL A 40 7.82 10.09 -1.59
N THR A 41 8.57 9.75 -2.63
CA THR A 41 9.88 9.10 -2.51
C THR A 41 10.92 10.04 -1.89
N ASP A 42 11.02 11.29 -2.34
CA ASP A 42 11.94 12.26 -1.75
C ASP A 42 11.60 12.51 -0.28
N ARG A 43 10.32 12.76 0.02
CA ARG A 43 9.88 13.03 1.39
C ARG A 43 10.14 11.85 2.32
N SER A 44 9.79 10.64 1.91
CA SER A 44 10.06 9.43 2.71
C SER A 44 11.56 9.18 2.89
N GLY A 45 12.38 9.45 1.87
CA GLY A 45 13.84 9.38 1.96
C GLY A 45 14.43 10.35 2.99
N ARG A 46 13.90 11.59 3.06
CA ARG A 46 14.25 12.56 4.11
C ARG A 46 13.85 12.11 5.52
N GLU A 47 12.84 11.24 5.61
CA GLU A 47 12.37 10.60 6.84
C GLU A 47 13.06 9.24 7.10
N GLY A 48 14.03 8.83 6.26
CA GLY A 48 14.77 7.57 6.40
C GLY A 48 13.98 6.31 6.03
N MET A 49 12.85 6.45 5.34
CA MET A 49 11.95 5.35 4.95
C MET A 49 11.98 5.14 3.44
N THR A 50 12.23 3.90 3.00
CA THR A 50 12.12 3.53 1.59
C THR A 50 10.70 3.06 1.25
N VAL A 51 10.10 3.66 0.22
CA VAL A 51 8.73 3.38 -0.21
C VAL A 51 8.74 2.63 -1.55
N PRO A 52 8.02 1.50 -1.67
CA PRO A 52 7.89 0.80 -2.94
C PRO A 52 7.33 1.71 -4.05
N PRO A 53 7.81 1.58 -5.30
CA PRO A 53 7.32 2.37 -6.42
C PRO A 53 5.87 2.04 -6.75
N SER A 54 5.50 0.76 -6.75
CA SER A 54 4.12 0.33 -6.91
C SER A 54 3.28 0.68 -5.68
N VAL A 55 2.10 1.25 -5.90
CA VAL A 55 1.13 1.54 -4.84
C VAL A 55 0.60 0.25 -4.23
N ALA A 56 0.41 -0.81 -5.03
CA ALA A 56 -0.06 -2.10 -4.54
C ALA A 56 0.90 -2.69 -3.50
N ASP A 57 2.22 -2.49 -3.68
CA ASP A 57 3.26 -2.98 -2.77
C ASP A 57 3.35 -2.19 -1.45
N ARG A 58 2.65 -1.05 -1.33
CA ARG A 58 2.60 -0.25 -0.09
C ARG A 58 1.55 -0.77 0.90
N ILE A 59 0.74 -1.75 0.49
CA ILE A 59 -0.33 -2.32 1.33
C ILE A 59 0.10 -3.71 1.82
N SER A 60 -0.09 -3.95 3.12
CA SER A 60 0.19 -5.23 3.76
C SER A 60 -1.04 -5.73 4.51
N TYR A 61 -1.22 -7.04 4.55
CA TYR A 61 -2.32 -7.68 5.23
C TYR A 61 -1.82 -8.79 6.16
N VAL A 62 -2.42 -8.88 7.35
CA VAL A 62 -2.27 -10.03 8.26
C VAL A 62 -3.60 -10.77 8.29
N TYR A 63 -3.59 -12.03 7.87
CA TYR A 63 -4.78 -12.88 7.88
C TYR A 63 -4.84 -13.77 9.10
N TYR A 64 -6.01 -13.85 9.73
CA TYR A 64 -6.27 -14.76 10.84
C TYR A 64 -7.47 -15.66 10.53
N ALA A 65 -7.39 -16.92 10.96
CA ALA A 65 -8.53 -17.81 10.98
C ALA A 65 -9.46 -17.34 12.11
N GLY A 66 -10.46 -16.52 11.78
CA GLY A 66 -11.54 -16.20 12.71
C GLY A 66 -12.39 -17.44 12.93
N HIS A 67 -12.62 -17.80 14.19
CA HIS A 67 -13.58 -18.84 14.58
C HIS A 67 -15.02 -18.38 14.36
#